data_AF-A0A1G2SCM2-F1
#
_entry.id   AF-A0A1G2SCM2-F1
#
_cell.length_a   1.000
_cell.length_b   1.000
_cell.length_c   1.000
_cell.angle_alpha   90.00
_cell.angle_beta   90.00
_cell.angle_gamma   90.00
#
_symmetry.space_group_name_H-M   'P 1'
#
loop_
_entity.id
_entity.type
_entity.pdbx_description
1 polymer ?
#
loop_
_entity_poly.entity_id
_entity_poly.type
_entity_poly.pdbx_seq_one_letter_code
_entity_poly.pdbx_strand_id
1 'polypeptide(L)' 'MATTKRRLNITLAPDVEKLITQIAKRDRVPEATKISELLNISLMMEEDKAFSLLGENRLKEKGKKLTHADVWGK' A
#
# COMPACT_ATOMS: atom_id res chain seq x y z
N MET A 1 9.12 -6.25 29.13
CA MET A 1 9.46 -6.42 27.70
C MET A 1 8.76 -5.30 26.93
N ALA A 2 9.48 -4.23 26.59
CA ALA A 2 8.90 -3.08 25.90
C ALA A 2 8.50 -3.54 24.49
N THR A 3 7.20 -3.46 24.18
CA THR A 3 6.70 -3.84 22.86
C THR A 3 7.33 -2.95 21.81
N THR A 4 8.02 -3.53 20.82
CA THR A 4 8.64 -2.84 19.66
C THR A 4 7.62 -2.19 18.72
N LYS A 5 6.32 -2.46 18.91
CA LYS A 5 5.25 -1.88 18.12
C LYS A 5 4.99 -0.43 18.55
N ARG A 6 5.13 0.50 17.62
CA ARG A 6 4.77 1.91 17.81
C ARG A 6 3.24 2.04 17.92
N ARG A 7 2.77 2.77 18.92
CA ARG A 7 1.33 3.08 19.10
C ARG A 7 0.99 4.33 18.29
N LEU A 8 -0.15 4.29 17.60
CA LEU A 8 -0.69 5.40 16.83
C LEU A 8 -2.04 5.78 17.42
N ASN A 9 -2.19 7.01 17.90
CA ASN A 9 -3.48 7.55 18.33
C ASN A 9 -4.03 8.39 17.19
N ILE A 10 -5.24 8.05 16.72
CA ILE A 10 -5.89 8.71 15.59
C ILE A 10 -7.27 9.21 16.00
N THR A 11 -7.61 10.41 15.54
CA THR A 11 -8.96 10.96 15.67
C THR A 11 -9.71 10.66 14.38
N LEU A 12 -10.88 10.03 14.51
CA LEU A 12 -11.73 9.63 13.38
C LEU A 12 -13.02 10.44 13.41
N ALA A 13 -13.62 10.63 12.24
CA ALA A 13 -14.97 11.17 12.16
C ALA A 13 -16.00 10.13 12.66
N PRO A 14 -17.12 10.54 13.28
CA PRO A 14 -18.07 9.62 13.92
C PRO A 14 -18.71 8.59 12.97
N ASP A 15 -18.82 8.94 11.68
CA ASP A 15 -19.30 8.07 10.61
C ASP A 15 -18.29 6.98 10.26
N VAL A 16 -17.00 7.35 10.15
CA VAL A 16 -15.90 6.43 9.88
C VAL A 16 -15.71 5.44 11.02
N GLU A 17 -15.79 5.91 12.27
CA GLU A 17 -15.72 5.05 13.46
C GLU A 17 -16.82 3.98 13.44
N LYS A 18 -18.08 4.38 13.21
CA LYS A 18 -19.20 3.43 13.11
C LYS A 18 -18.99 2.37 12.03
N LEU A 19 -18.48 2.79 10.87
CA LEU A 19 -18.20 1.88 9.77
C LEU A 19 -17.11 0.86 10.15
N ILE A 20 -16.03 1.32 10.78
CA ILE A 20 -14.95 0.45 11.27
C ILE A 20 -15.48 -0.55 12.28
N THR A 21 -16.29 -0.12 13.25
CA THR A 21 -16.91 -1.02 14.24
C THR A 21 -17.75 -2.10 13.56
N GLN A 22 -18.55 -1.74 12.56
CA GLN A 22 -19.37 -2.71 11.82
C GLN A 22 -18.51 -3.72 11.04
N ILE A 23 -17.47 -3.27 10.37
CA ILE A 23 -16.55 -4.13 9.62
C ILE A 23 -15.75 -5.04 10.56
N ALA A 24 -15.24 -4.49 11.66
CA ALA A 24 -14.52 -5.25 12.67
C ALA A 24 -15.40 -6.35 13.28
N LYS A 25 -16.67 -6.04 13.57
CA LYS A 25 -17.68 -7.01 14.04
C LYS A 25 -17.98 -8.09 12.99
N ARG A 26 -18.16 -7.71 11.72
CA ARG A 26 -18.36 -8.65 10.60
C ARG A 26 -17.21 -9.66 10.52
N ASP A 27 -15.98 -9.16 10.62
CA ASP A 27 -14.77 -9.95 10.45
C ASP A 27 -14.28 -10.60 11.75
N ARG A 28 -15.01 -10.41 12.87
CA ARG A 28 -14.72 -10.95 14.20
C ARG A 28 -13.30 -10.63 14.70
N VAL A 29 -12.82 -9.43 14.43
CA VAL A 29 -11.52 -8.94 14.89
C VAL A 29 -11.67 -7.66 15.71
N PRO A 30 -10.70 -7.32 16.58
CA PRO A 30 -10.69 -6.02 17.26
C PRO A 30 -10.61 -4.87 16.25
N GLU A 31 -11.21 -3.73 16.59
CA GLU A 31 -11.18 -2.51 15.77
C GLU A 31 -9.76 -2.07 15.45
N ALA A 32 -8.85 -2.11 16.43
CA ALA A 32 -7.44 -1.79 16.23
C ALA A 32 -6.77 -2.70 15.18
N THR A 33 -7.12 -3.98 15.15
CA THR A 33 -6.61 -4.91 14.13
C THR A 33 -7.17 -4.55 12.76
N LYS A 34 -8.48 -4.30 12.66
CA LYS A 34 -9.12 -3.91 11.41
C LYS A 34 -8.55 -2.60 10.85
N ILE A 35 -8.32 -1.61 11.71
CA ILE A 35 -7.69 -0.35 11.33
C ILE A 35 -6.28 -0.59 10.79
N SER A 36 -5.50 -1.46 11.44
CA SER A 36 -4.15 -1.80 10.96
C SER A 36 -4.18 -2.48 9.59
N GLU A 37 -5.16 -3.36 9.34
CA GLU A 37 -5.35 -4.00 8.03
C GLU A 37 -5.74 -2.99 6.96
N LEU A 38 -6.72 -2.13 7.23
CA LEU A 38 -7.16 -1.09 6.30
C LEU A 38 -6.04 -0.09 5.98
N LEU A 39 -5.25 0.28 6.99
CA LEU A 39 -4.10 1.15 6.82
C LEU A 39 -3.04 0.48 5.94
N ASN A 40 -2.77 -0.81 6.14
CA ASN A 40 -1.82 -1.55 5.29
C ASN A 40 -2.29 -1.60 3.83
N ILE A 41 -3.58 -1.86 3.58
CA ILE A 41 -4.16 -1.84 2.23
C ILE A 41 -3.99 -0.44 1.61
N SER A 42 -4.25 0.62 2.37
CA SER A 42 -4.11 2.00 1.86
C SER A 42 -2.66 2.33 1.48
N LEU A 43 -1.68 1.84 2.25
CA LEU A 43 -0.26 2.01 1.94
C LEU A 43 0.14 1.25 0.67
N MET A 44 -0.37 0.03 0.49
CA MET A 44 -0.14 -0.77 -0.72
C MET A 44 -0.68 -0.06 -1.97
N MET A 45 -1.84 0.58 -1.86
CA MET A 45 -2.42 1.35 -2.98
C MET A 45 -1.56 2.56 -3.36
N GLU A 46 -0.99 3.26 -2.37
CA GLU A 46 -0.09 4.40 -2.64
C GLU A 46 1.23 3.94 -3.26
N GLU A 47 1.76 2.79 -2.81
CA GLU A 47 2.94 2.16 -3.42
C GLU A 47 2.69 1.78 -4.88
N ASP A 48 1.56 1.14 -5.17
CA ASP A 48 1.18 0.75 -6.54
C ASP A 48 1.08 1.98 -7.48
N LYS A 49 0.52 3.08 -6.96
CA LYS A 49 0.46 4.36 -7.69
C LYS A 49 1.86 4.90 -7.98
N ALA A 50 2.77 4.85 -7.00
CA ALA A 50 4.15 5.28 -7.18
C ALA A 50 4.89 4.42 -8.22
N PHE A 51 4.72 3.10 -8.18
CA PHE A 51 5.31 2.20 -9.16
C PHE A 51 4.74 2.38 -10.56
N SER A 52 3.43 2.61 -10.68
CA SER A 52 2.78 2.92 -11.95
C SER A 52 3.37 4.19 -12.57
N LEU A 53 3.49 5.27 -11.79
CA LEU A 53 4.07 6.53 -12.27
C LEU A 53 5.53 6.36 -12.71
N LEU A 54 6.31 5.58 -11.96
CA LEU A 54 7.70 5.27 -12.31
C LEU A 54 7.78 4.42 -13.60
N GLY A 55 6.89 3.45 -13.76
CA GLY A 55 6.77 2.65 -14.98
C GLY A 55 6.40 3.50 -16.20
N GLU A 56 5.43 4.41 -16.04
CA GLU A 56 5.04 5.35 -17.10
C GLU A 56 6.19 6.27 -17.50
N ASN A 57 6.95 6.80 -16.53
CA ASN A 57 8.11 7.64 -16.82
C ASN A 57 9.17 6.87 -17.61
N ARG A 58 9.46 5.63 -17.21
CA ARG A 58 10.38 4.75 -17.95
C ARG A 58 9.88 4.43 -19.36
N LEU A 59 8.56 4.33 -19.56
CA LEU A 59 7.99 4.08 -20.88
C LEU A 59 8.06 5.32 -21.79
N LYS A 60 7.84 6.51 -21.21
CA LYS A 60 7.96 7.80 -21.91
C LYS A 60 9.40 8.08 -22.34
N GLU A 61 10.36 7.78 -21.46
CA GLU A 61 11.78 7.80 -21.79
C GLU A 61 12.12 6.59 -22.66
N LYS A 62 11.91 6.70 -23.98
CA LYS A 62 12.36 5.68 -24.93
C LYS A 62 13.87 5.49 -24.82
N GLY A 63 14.29 4.52 -24.00
CA GLY A 63 15.68 4.10 -23.90
C GLY A 63 16.21 3.61 -25.25
N LYS A 64 17.54 3.55 -25.39
CA LYS A 64 18.16 2.95 -26.57
C LYS A 64 17.62 1.53 -26.74
N LYS A 65 17.05 1.23 -27.92
CA LYS A 65 16.67 -0.13 -28.29
C LYS A 65 17.98 -0.91 -28.47
N LEU A 66 18.22 -1.88 -27.60
CA LEU A 66 19.35 -2.79 -27.71
C LEU A 66 18.94 -4.00 -28.54
N THR A 67 19.77 -4.43 -29.49
CA THR A 67 19.51 -5.65 -30.25
C THR A 67 19.90 -6.87 -29.43
N HIS A 68 19.35 -8.05 -29.75
CA HIS A 68 19.70 -9.29 -29.06
C HIS A 68 21.22 -9.56 -29.08
N ALA A 69 21.87 -9.27 -30.21
CA ALA A 69 23.31 -9.39 -30.37
C ALA A 69 24.10 -8.45 -29.44
N ASP A 70 23.58 -7.25 -29.14
CA ASP A 70 24.23 -6.27 -28.26
C ASP A 70 24.14 -6.65 -26.78
N VAL A 71 23.10 -7.40 -26.39
CA VAL A 71 22.85 -7.76 -24.98
C VAL A 71 23.38 -9.15 -24.65
N TRP A 72 23.20 -10.10 -25.55
CA TRP A 72 23.43 -11.53 -25.28
C TRP A 72 24.53 -12.15 -26.15
N GLY A 73 25.02 -11.45 -27.18
CA GLY A 73 25.88 -12.05 -28.20
C GLY A 73 25.07 -12.91 -29.18
N LYS A 74 25.76 -13.55 -30.14
CA LYS A 74 25.15 -14.46 -31.12
C LYS A 74 24.45 -15.65 -30.46
#